data_AF-A0A7S4IPD2-F1
#
_entry.id   AF-A0A7S4IPD2-F1
#
_cell.length_a   1.000
_cell.length_b   1.000
_cell.length_c   1.000
_cell.angle_alpha   90.00
_cell.angle_beta   90.00
_cell.angle_gamma   90.00
#
_symmetry.space_group_name_H-M   'P 1'
#
loop_
_entity.id
_entity.type
_entity.pdbx_description
1 polymer ?
#
loop_
_entity_poly.entity_id
_entity_poly.type
_entity_poly.pdbx_seq_one_letter_code
_entity_poly.pdbx_strand_id
1 'polypeptide(L)'
;PRAKFIAGVDALLVVAPCATEVPGLQRILNEVEEQAFDTPVLLFNPKLVDMQSTGYGLVGRELRTMVETTFLNAFTLKSYPDGALYKVHPGAYTVWREDAAFEGGYSLAYQGASRPSGDEVDELLSPDDDEGGASLSGFAAFVKGFQAM
;
A
#
# COMPACT_ATOMS: atom_id res chain seq x y z
N PRO A 1 17.21 -17.09 -21.24
CA PRO A 1 18.36 -17.06 -20.29
C PRO A 1 17.89 -17.47 -18.88
N ARG A 2 18.34 -18.63 -18.38
CA ARG A 2 18.19 -18.96 -16.95
C ARG A 2 19.17 -18.09 -16.19
N ALA A 3 18.69 -17.04 -15.53
CA ALA A 3 19.51 -16.35 -14.55
C ALA A 3 19.94 -17.39 -13.52
N LYS A 4 21.24 -17.53 -13.25
CA LYS A 4 21.72 -18.39 -12.18
C LYS A 4 21.91 -17.53 -10.95
N PHE A 5 21.46 -18.03 -9.79
CA PHE A 5 21.72 -17.37 -8.53
C PHE A 5 23.24 -17.30 -8.30
N ILE A 6 23.73 -16.11 -7.94
CA ILE A 6 25.13 -15.90 -7.62
C ILE A 6 25.30 -16.17 -6.13
N ALA A 7 26.25 -17.03 -5.76
CA ALA A 7 26.55 -17.29 -4.36
C ALA A 7 27.12 -16.03 -3.68
N GLY A 8 26.77 -15.82 -2.40
CA GLY A 8 27.26 -14.68 -1.61
C GLY A 8 26.52 -13.37 -1.82
N VAL A 9 25.27 -13.42 -2.28
CA VAL A 9 24.39 -12.25 -2.38
C VAL A 9 23.66 -12.06 -1.04
N ASP A 10 23.73 -10.85 -0.48
CA ASP A 10 23.10 -10.54 0.81
C ASP A 10 21.57 -10.39 0.72
N ALA A 11 21.04 -10.00 -0.44
CA ALA A 11 19.60 -9.84 -0.68
C ALA A 11 19.27 -9.80 -2.18
N LEU A 12 18.07 -10.23 -2.54
CA LEU A 12 17.51 -10.05 -3.87
C LEU A 12 16.47 -8.92 -3.87
N LEU A 13 16.69 -7.87 -4.66
CA LEU A 13 15.73 -6.78 -4.84
C LEU A 13 15.02 -6.91 -6.18
N VAL A 14 13.70 -7.05 -6.14
CA VAL A 14 12.83 -7.03 -7.33
C VAL A 14 12.10 -5.70 -7.38
N VAL A 15 12.41 -4.90 -8.39
CA VAL A 15 11.93 -3.51 -8.52
C VAL A 15 10.69 -3.45 -9.39
N ALA A 16 9.61 -2.93 -8.81
CA ALA A 16 8.33 -2.69 -9.45
C ALA A 16 7.78 -3.87 -10.28
N PRO A 17 7.82 -5.13 -9.78
CA PRO A 17 7.30 -6.26 -10.53
C PRO A 17 5.80 -6.06 -10.79
N CYS A 18 5.34 -6.44 -11.98
CA CYS A 18 3.94 -6.33 -12.37
C CYS A 18 3.24 -7.69 -12.39
N ALA A 19 1.90 -7.66 -12.40
CA ALA A 19 1.08 -8.87 -12.34
C ALA A 19 1.39 -9.89 -13.46
N THR A 20 1.81 -9.44 -14.65
CA THR A 20 2.22 -10.33 -15.75
C THR A 20 3.55 -11.05 -15.49
N GLU A 21 4.36 -10.55 -14.54
CA GLU A 21 5.66 -11.13 -14.16
C GLU A 21 5.56 -12.12 -13.00
N VAL A 22 4.38 -12.28 -12.40
CA VAL A 22 4.15 -13.18 -11.24
C VAL A 22 4.64 -14.61 -11.51
N PRO A 23 4.38 -15.26 -12.67
CA PRO A 23 4.91 -16.59 -12.94
C PRO A 23 6.44 -16.64 -12.99
N GLY A 24 7.08 -15.54 -13.40
CA GLY A 24 8.54 -15.42 -13.38
C GLY A 24 9.06 -15.26 -11.96
N LEU A 25 8.43 -14.39 -11.17
CA LEU A 25 8.76 -14.18 -9.77
C LEU A 25 8.62 -15.46 -8.94
N GLN A 26 7.56 -16.24 -9.14
CA GLN A 26 7.37 -17.52 -8.46
C GLN A 26 8.50 -18.51 -8.73
N ARG A 27 9.02 -18.56 -9.96
CA ARG A 27 10.18 -19.41 -10.28
C ARG A 27 11.44 -18.95 -9.54
N ILE A 28 11.66 -17.65 -9.47
CA ILE A 28 12.79 -17.08 -8.72
C ILE A 28 12.66 -17.40 -7.23
N LEU A 29 11.47 -17.25 -6.65
CA LEU A 29 11.23 -17.57 -5.24
C LEU A 29 11.50 -19.05 -4.95
N ASN A 30 11.06 -19.96 -5.81
CA ASN A 30 11.36 -21.39 -5.66
C ASN A 30 12.87 -21.68 -5.77
N GLU A 31 13.58 -21.04 -6.70
CA GLU A 31 15.03 -21.19 -6.83
C GLU A 31 15.79 -20.67 -5.60
N VAL A 32 15.33 -19.54 -5.01
CA VAL A 32 15.87 -19.00 -3.76
C VAL A 32 15.63 -19.98 -2.62
N GLU A 33 14.40 -20.50 -2.49
CA GLU A 33 14.04 -21.46 -1.44
C GLU A 33 14.89 -22.74 -1.53
N GLU A 34 15.18 -23.22 -2.75
CA GLU A 34 15.97 -24.44 -2.97
C GLU A 34 17.48 -24.24 -2.79
N GLN A 35 18.03 -23.08 -3.17
CA GLN A 35 19.49 -22.89 -3.34
C GLN A 35 20.11 -21.84 -2.41
N ALA A 36 19.30 -20.95 -1.83
CA ALA A 36 19.75 -19.77 -1.09
C ALA A 36 18.72 -19.36 -0.02
N PHE A 37 18.29 -20.31 0.81
CA PHE A 37 17.16 -20.15 1.75
C PHE A 37 17.34 -19.00 2.76
N ASP A 38 18.58 -18.56 2.98
CA ASP A 38 18.96 -17.47 3.87
C ASP A 38 18.98 -16.09 3.19
N THR A 39 18.78 -16.03 1.87
CA THR A 39 18.79 -14.78 1.10
C THR A 39 17.41 -14.13 1.11
N PRO A 40 17.22 -12.96 1.74
CA PRO A 40 15.94 -12.25 1.74
C PRO A 40 15.58 -11.75 0.34
N VAL A 41 14.30 -11.87 -0.01
CA VAL A 41 13.73 -11.31 -1.25
C VAL A 41 12.87 -10.10 -0.92
N LEU A 42 13.26 -8.95 -1.48
CA LEU A 42 12.61 -7.65 -1.30
C LEU A 42 11.82 -7.30 -2.56
N LEU A 43 10.51 -7.15 -2.43
CA LEU A 43 9.66 -6.59 -3.49
C LEU A 43 9.49 -5.10 -3.24
N PHE A 44 10.08 -4.28 -4.11
CA PHE A 44 9.95 -2.82 -4.02
C PHE A 44 8.86 -2.32 -4.96
N ASN A 45 7.83 -1.69 -4.40
CA ASN A 45 6.69 -1.11 -5.14
C ASN A 45 6.03 -2.08 -6.14
N PRO A 46 5.64 -3.31 -5.73
CA PRO A 46 5.00 -4.26 -6.64
C PRO A 46 3.65 -3.76 -7.15
N LYS A 47 3.39 -3.97 -8.44
CA LYS A 47 2.14 -3.61 -9.12
C LYS A 47 1.27 -4.84 -9.27
N LEU A 48 0.39 -5.05 -8.30
CA LEU A 48 -0.41 -6.28 -8.14
C LEU A 48 -1.71 -6.31 -8.96
N VAL A 49 -1.92 -5.36 -9.86
CA VAL A 49 -3.14 -5.28 -10.67
C VAL A 49 -2.76 -5.11 -12.13
N ASP A 50 -3.33 -5.96 -12.99
CA ASP A 50 -3.29 -5.79 -14.44
C ASP A 50 -4.68 -5.38 -14.94
N MET A 51 -4.81 -4.11 -15.36
CA MET A 51 -6.07 -3.56 -15.88
C MET A 51 -6.42 -4.08 -17.28
N GLN A 52 -5.53 -4.81 -17.95
CA GLN A 52 -5.76 -5.35 -19.30
C GLN A 52 -6.29 -6.80 -19.29
N SER A 53 -6.33 -7.45 -18.12
CA SER A 53 -6.84 -8.81 -17.95
C SER A 53 -8.37 -8.83 -17.78
N THR A 54 -9.10 -9.65 -18.55
CA THR A 54 -10.51 -9.97 -18.23
C THR A 54 -10.59 -10.69 -16.88
N GLY A 55 -11.46 -10.23 -15.98
CA GLY A 55 -11.55 -10.80 -14.62
C GLY A 55 -10.51 -10.28 -13.62
N TYR A 56 -9.89 -9.12 -13.91
CA TYR A 56 -8.90 -8.42 -13.08
C TYR A 56 -9.24 -8.33 -11.58
N GLY A 57 -10.53 -8.31 -11.22
CA GLY A 57 -10.98 -8.28 -9.84
C GLY A 57 -10.64 -9.56 -9.05
N LEU A 58 -10.93 -10.75 -9.60
CA LEU A 58 -10.65 -12.02 -8.91
C LEU A 58 -9.14 -12.31 -8.89
N VAL A 59 -8.51 -12.21 -10.06
CA VAL A 59 -7.06 -12.43 -10.22
C VAL A 59 -6.26 -11.47 -9.35
N GLY A 60 -6.65 -10.19 -9.30
CA GLY A 60 -6.01 -9.18 -8.44
C GLY A 60 -6.19 -9.46 -6.95
N ARG A 61 -7.35 -9.97 -6.53
CA ARG A 61 -7.59 -10.38 -5.14
C ARG A 61 -6.74 -11.58 -4.74
N GLU A 62 -6.68 -12.61 -5.57
CA GLU A 62 -5.84 -13.78 -5.33
C GLU A 62 -4.36 -13.40 -5.24
N LEU A 63 -3.89 -12.56 -6.18
CA LEU A 63 -2.52 -12.06 -6.17
C LEU A 63 -2.21 -11.25 -4.91
N ARG A 64 -3.14 -10.36 -4.51
CA ARG A 64 -3.00 -9.60 -3.27
C ARG A 64 -2.92 -10.51 -2.05
N THR A 65 -3.83 -11.48 -1.92
CA THR A 65 -3.82 -12.44 -0.81
C THR A 65 -2.50 -13.20 -0.76
N MET A 66 -2.02 -13.71 -1.91
CA MET A 66 -0.73 -14.40 -1.99
C MET A 66 0.40 -13.52 -1.46
N VAL A 67 0.51 -12.28 -1.94
CA VAL A 67 1.57 -11.36 -1.49
C VAL A 67 1.45 -11.07 0.01
N GLU A 68 0.25 -10.81 0.52
CA GLU A 68 0.02 -10.54 1.94
C GLU A 68 0.34 -11.76 2.83
N THR A 69 0.16 -12.98 2.33
CA THR A 69 0.48 -14.23 3.07
C THR A 69 1.96 -14.64 2.97
N THR A 70 2.63 -14.31 1.87
CA THR A 70 4.02 -14.71 1.62
C THR A 70 5.02 -13.66 2.11
N PHE A 71 4.69 -12.37 2.01
CA PHE A 71 5.61 -11.28 2.32
C PHE A 71 5.17 -10.47 3.52
N LEU A 72 6.16 -10.10 4.33
CA LEU A 72 6.00 -9.07 5.35
C LEU A 72 6.04 -7.68 4.70
N ASN A 73 5.08 -6.82 5.06
CA ASN A 73 5.16 -5.39 4.71
C ASN A 73 6.21 -4.69 5.61
N ALA A 74 7.41 -4.50 5.06
CA ALA A 74 8.55 -3.92 5.78
C ALA A 74 8.54 -2.38 5.79
N PHE A 75 8.06 -1.76 4.71
CA PHE A 75 8.04 -0.32 4.55
C PHE A 75 6.78 0.12 3.80
N THR A 76 6.11 1.15 4.30
CA THR A 76 5.03 1.84 3.60
C THR A 76 5.22 3.34 3.77
N LEU A 77 5.18 4.06 2.66
CA LEU A 77 4.95 5.50 2.64
C LEU A 77 3.91 5.78 1.58
N LYS A 78 2.78 6.36 1.98
CA LYS A 78 1.77 6.85 1.06
C LYS A 78 1.38 8.25 1.49
N SER A 79 1.69 9.22 0.63
CA SER A 79 1.28 10.61 0.81
C SER A 79 -0.20 10.79 0.44
N TYR A 80 -0.82 11.71 1.15
CA TYR A 80 -2.17 12.21 0.95
C TYR A 80 -2.09 13.75 0.91
N PRO A 81 -3.13 14.46 0.43
CA PRO A 81 -3.13 15.92 0.44
C PRO A 81 -2.90 16.52 1.83
N ASP A 82 -3.51 15.95 2.87
CA ASP A 82 -3.49 16.49 4.23
C ASP A 82 -2.64 15.66 5.21
N GLY A 83 -1.76 14.79 4.70
CA GLY A 83 -0.99 13.90 5.56
C GLY A 83 -0.28 12.73 4.87
N ALA A 84 0.08 11.72 5.67
CA ALA A 84 0.74 10.51 5.17
C ALA A 84 0.43 9.28 6.03
N LEU A 85 0.31 8.12 5.37
CA LEU A 85 0.40 6.81 5.99
C LEU A 85 1.85 6.33 5.94
N TYR A 86 2.38 5.94 7.09
CA TYR A 86 3.78 5.56 7.27
C TYR A 86 3.93 4.27 8.08
N LYS A 87 4.89 3.44 7.68
CA LYS A 87 5.35 2.27 8.44
C LYS A 87 6.81 1.96 8.12
N VAL A 88 7.59 1.66 9.17
CA VAL A 88 8.89 0.99 9.09
C VAL A 88 8.86 -0.19 10.06
N HIS A 89 9.15 -1.40 9.59
CA HIS A 89 9.24 -2.58 10.44
C HIS A 89 10.44 -2.48 11.41
N PRO A 90 10.30 -2.91 12.69
CA PRO A 90 9.17 -3.60 13.32
C PRO A 90 8.04 -2.70 13.84
N GLY A 91 8.08 -1.40 13.55
CA GLY A 91 7.10 -0.42 13.99
C GLY A 91 5.67 -0.64 13.48
N ALA A 92 4.74 -0.01 14.21
CA ALA A 92 3.33 0.07 13.88
C ALA A 92 3.07 0.89 12.61
N TYR A 93 1.90 0.72 12.01
CA TYR A 93 1.39 1.71 11.06
C TYR A 93 1.08 2.99 11.81
N THR A 94 1.37 4.12 11.17
CA THR A 94 1.08 5.45 11.69
C THR A 94 0.43 6.30 10.61
N VAL A 95 -0.54 7.12 10.98
CA VAL A 95 -1.08 8.17 10.11
C VAL A 95 -0.70 9.51 10.71
N TRP A 96 -0.11 10.37 9.90
CA TRP A 96 0.34 11.70 10.26
C TRP A 96 -0.50 12.71 9.48
N ARG A 97 -1.09 13.67 10.17
CA ARG A 97 -1.91 14.73 9.58
C ARG A 97 -1.14 16.04 9.63
N GLU A 98 -1.29 16.88 8.61
CA GLU A 98 -0.71 18.22 8.61
C GLU A 98 -1.25 19.05 9.77
N ASP A 99 -0.35 19.68 10.49
CA ASP A 99 -0.63 20.51 11.65
C ASP A 99 0.41 21.61 11.75
N ALA A 100 0.04 22.79 11.23
CA ALA A 100 0.91 23.96 11.20
C ALA A 100 1.28 24.47 12.60
N ALA A 101 0.55 24.07 13.65
CA ALA A 101 0.86 24.44 15.03
C ALA A 101 1.89 23.49 15.68
N PHE A 102 2.13 22.32 15.10
CA PHE A 102 3.07 21.33 15.63
C PHE A 102 4.49 21.53 15.09
N GLU A 103 5.50 21.29 15.93
CA GLU A 103 6.90 21.35 15.50
C GLU A 103 7.17 20.25 14.47
N GLY A 104 7.57 20.65 13.26
CA GLY A 104 7.73 19.73 12.13
C GLY A 104 6.49 19.62 11.22
N GLY A 105 5.40 20.33 11.51
CA GLY A 105 4.26 20.52 10.61
C GLY A 105 3.29 19.34 10.50
N TYR A 106 3.47 18.28 11.30
CA TYR A 106 2.61 17.10 11.30
C TYR A 106 2.35 16.62 12.72
N SER A 107 1.13 16.20 13.01
CA SER A 107 0.75 15.52 14.26
C SER A 107 0.27 14.09 14.00
N LEU A 108 0.51 13.20 14.97
CA LEU A 108 0.14 11.79 14.88
C LEU A 108 -1.38 11.63 15.06
N ALA A 109 -2.06 11.14 14.03
CA ALA A 109 -3.50 10.88 14.03
C ALA A 109 -3.84 9.43 14.41
N TYR A 110 -2.97 8.48 14.08
CA TYR A 110 -3.19 7.05 14.35
C TYR A 110 -1.89 6.29 14.59
N GLN A 111 -1.94 5.28 15.45
CA GLN A 111 -0.88 4.28 15.60
C GLN A 111 -1.51 2.91 15.87
N GLY A 112 -1.17 1.90 15.06
CA GLY A 112 -1.72 0.55 15.22
C GLY A 112 -0.97 -0.56 14.49
N ALA A 113 -1.20 -1.80 14.92
CA ALA A 113 -0.52 -2.96 14.35
C ALA A 113 -0.99 -3.28 12.92
N SER A 114 -2.28 -3.07 12.64
CA SER A 114 -2.90 -3.25 11.33
C SER A 114 -2.81 -1.98 10.49
N ARG A 115 -2.82 -2.16 9.17
CA ARG A 115 -2.95 -1.03 8.25
C ARG A 115 -4.40 -0.52 8.32
N PRO A 116 -4.64 0.78 8.56
CA PRO A 116 -5.99 1.33 8.41
C PRO A 116 -6.45 1.20 6.95
N SER A 117 -7.75 0.99 6.77
CA SER A 117 -8.43 0.98 5.49
C SER A 117 -8.36 2.36 4.80
N GLY A 118 -8.79 2.43 3.54
CA GLY A 118 -8.82 3.71 2.82
C GLY A 118 -9.71 4.72 3.54
N ASP A 119 -10.94 4.30 3.84
CA ASP A 119 -11.95 5.11 4.51
C ASP A 119 -11.49 5.57 5.91
N GLU A 120 -10.88 4.68 6.69
CA GLU A 120 -10.31 5.04 8.00
C GLU A 120 -9.18 6.09 7.87
N VAL A 121 -8.33 5.98 6.85
CA VAL A 121 -7.29 7.01 6.63
C VAL A 121 -7.92 8.34 6.24
N ASP A 122 -8.95 8.33 5.40
CA ASP A 122 -9.63 9.55 4.96
C ASP A 122 -10.31 10.24 6.16
N GLU A 123 -10.96 9.49 7.06
CA GLU A 123 -11.53 9.98 8.33
C GLU A 123 -10.45 10.54 9.29
N LEU A 124 -9.29 9.87 9.38
CA LEU A 124 -8.18 10.32 10.23
C LEU A 124 -7.55 11.63 9.74
N LEU A 125 -7.53 11.84 8.42
CA LEU A 125 -6.96 13.03 7.78
C LEU A 125 -7.97 14.18 7.69
N SER A 126 -9.25 13.87 7.50
CA SER A 126 -10.37 14.82 7.49
C SER A 126 -11.35 14.46 8.61
N PRO A 127 -10.99 14.68 9.90
CA PRO A 127 -11.98 14.53 10.95
C PRO A 127 -13.08 15.55 10.68
N ASP A 128 -14.29 15.08 10.37
CA ASP A 128 -15.46 15.95 10.32
C ASP A 128 -15.49 16.72 11.65
N ASP A 129 -15.58 18.06 11.58
CA ASP A 129 -15.92 18.88 12.74
C ASP A 129 -17.33 18.44 13.17
N ASP A 130 -17.38 17.46 14.06
CA ASP A 130 -18.60 16.78 14.47
C ASP A 130 -19.41 17.68 15.43
N GLU A 131 -19.97 18.75 14.87
CA GLU A 131 -21.31 19.22 15.22
C GLU A 131 -22.31 18.64 14.20
N GLY A 132 -22.51 17.32 14.25
CA GLY A 132 -23.76 16.65 13.93
C GLY A 132 -24.31 16.79 12.50
N GLY A 133 -24.19 15.70 11.74
CA GLY A 133 -25.21 15.38 10.73
C GLY A 133 -24.66 14.76 9.45
N ALA A 134 -24.94 13.47 9.30
CA ALA A 134 -24.91 12.68 8.07
C ALA A 134 -24.98 13.49 6.75
N SER A 135 -23.94 13.33 5.93
CA SER A 135 -24.00 13.24 4.46
C SER A 135 -25.09 14.05 3.74
N LEU A 136 -25.02 15.39 3.84
CA LEU A 136 -25.79 16.31 2.99
C LEU A 136 -24.89 17.29 2.20
N SER A 137 -23.63 17.45 2.60
CA SER A 137 -22.65 18.34 1.95
C SER A 137 -22.26 17.85 0.55
N GLY A 138 -21.98 16.55 0.39
CA GLY A 138 -21.65 15.95 -0.91
C GLY A 138 -22.79 15.99 -1.92
N PHE A 139 -24.04 15.84 -1.46
CA PHE A 139 -25.22 15.92 -2.32
C PHE A 139 -25.57 17.38 -2.69
N ALA A 140 -25.36 18.34 -1.78
CA ALA A 140 -25.56 19.76 -2.05
C ALA A 140 -24.56 20.32 -3.08
N ALA A 141 -23.31 19.86 -3.06
CA ALA A 141 -22.31 20.22 -4.07
C ALA A 141 -22.68 19.70 -5.46
N PHE A 142 -23.23 18.48 -5.54
CA PHE A 142 -23.69 17.86 -6.79
C PHE A 142 -24.89 18.61 -7.41
N VAL A 143 -25.88 18.99 -6.61
CA VAL A 143 -27.08 19.72 -7.09
C VAL A 143 -26.74 21.14 -7.56
N LYS A 144 -25.81 21.84 -6.88
CA LYS A 144 -25.35 23.16 -7.32
C LYS A 144 -24.63 23.12 -8.67
N GLY A 145 -23.88 22.06 -8.96
CA GLY A 145 -23.23 21.86 -10.26
C GLY A 145 -24.22 21.71 -11.42
N PHE A 146 -25.42 21.18 -11.15
CA PHE A 146 -26.46 20.98 -12.16
C PHE A 146 -27.32 22.21 -12.42
N GLN A 147 -27.39 23.16 -11.48
CA GLN A 147 -28.09 24.44 -11.66
C GLN A 147 -27.25 25.55 -12.30
N ALA A 148 -25.94 25.33 -12.45
CA ALA A 148 -25.01 26.27 -13.08
C ALA A 148 -24.74 25.95 -14.57
N MET A 149 -25.50 25.03 -15.18
CA MET A 149 -25.51 24.73 -16.62
C MET A 149 -26.80 25.20 -17.28
#